data_AF-A0A177WSX8-F1
#
_entry.id   AF-A0A177WSX8-F1
#
_cell.length_a   1.000
_cell.length_b   1.000
_cell.length_c   1.000
_cell.angle_alpha   90.00
_cell.angle_beta   90.00
_cell.angle_gamma   90.00
#
_symmetry.space_group_name_H-M   'P 1'
#
loop_
_entity.id
_entity.type
_entity.pdbx_description
1 polymer ?
#
loop_
_entity_poly.entity_id
_entity_poly.type
_entity_poly.pdbx_seq_one_letter_code
_entity_poly.pdbx_strand_id
1 'polypeptide(L)'
;MLVSSLVMRSRCASTTTTVSTISWTEFFAMRKNKKLVERTVGGLGGVFGLSLGSYYFLFVAEFDPFQQIWGLDPSMPYMLGAFSTGIVSAVAGSLGANQLWRLMRNPSMLRAFDLKEKEFHQRILRHRPKELPLFTTASPTRPPTPPDYYGEHIYSFSGYRKWIRRQRKFIAATAESSPK
;
A
#
# COMPACT_ATOMS: atom_id res chain seq x y z
N MET A 1 26.84 49.44 25.39
CA MET A 1 26.82 48.15 26.11
C MET A 1 25.52 47.44 25.80
N LEU A 2 25.56 46.26 25.19
CA LEU A 2 24.56 45.17 25.33
C LEU A 2 25.03 44.00 24.45
N VAL A 3 25.66 43.02 25.08
CA VAL A 3 26.18 41.80 24.45
C VAL A 3 25.03 40.79 24.43
N SER A 4 24.54 40.41 23.25
CA SER A 4 23.49 39.40 23.10
C SER A 4 24.14 38.04 22.84
N SER A 5 24.11 37.19 23.86
CA SER A 5 24.69 35.85 23.87
C SER A 5 23.86 34.87 23.02
N LEU A 6 24.48 34.31 21.97
CA LEU A 6 23.89 33.26 21.15
C LEU A 6 24.21 31.90 21.80
N VAL A 7 23.21 31.30 22.45
CA VAL A 7 23.34 29.94 23.02
C VAL A 7 23.18 28.93 21.89
N MET A 8 24.31 28.42 21.40
CA MET A 8 24.36 27.33 20.43
C MET A 8 24.18 25.99 21.16
N ARG A 9 22.99 25.40 21.10
CA ARG A 9 22.73 24.05 21.62
C ARG A 9 23.34 23.02 20.68
N SER A 10 24.54 22.53 21.02
CA SER A 10 25.12 21.34 20.41
C SER A 10 24.25 20.12 20.69
N ARG A 11 23.85 19.40 19.62
CA ARG A 11 23.20 18.09 19.75
C ARG A 11 24.29 17.04 19.89
N CYS A 12 24.37 16.39 21.05
CA CYS A 12 25.19 15.20 21.23
C CYS A 12 24.63 14.07 20.36
N ALA A 13 25.43 13.62 19.39
CA ALA A 13 25.17 12.40 18.65
C ALA A 13 25.64 11.21 19.50
N SER A 14 24.71 10.38 19.93
CA SER A 14 25.00 9.14 20.64
C SER A 14 25.35 8.03 19.65
N THR A 15 26.62 7.68 19.54
CA THR A 15 27.11 6.52 18.78
C THR A 15 26.76 5.24 19.54
N THR A 16 25.82 4.46 19.02
CA THR A 16 25.50 3.11 19.51
C THR A 16 25.57 2.15 18.32
N THR A 17 26.14 0.97 18.56
CA THR A 17 26.32 -0.18 17.66
C THR A 17 25.37 -0.16 16.46
N THR A 18 25.93 0.05 15.26
CA THR A 18 25.27 0.52 14.04
C THR A 18 24.38 -0.53 13.38
N VAL A 19 23.30 -0.94 14.04
CA VAL A 19 22.09 -1.30 13.30
C VAL A 19 21.62 0.01 12.65
N SER A 20 21.62 0.09 11.32
CA SER A 20 21.20 1.29 10.58
C SER A 20 19.84 1.77 11.07
N THR A 21 19.80 2.79 11.93
CA THR A 21 18.56 3.27 12.54
C THR A 21 17.85 4.21 11.57
N ILE A 22 16.74 3.74 11.00
CA ILE A 22 15.96 4.50 10.02
C ILE A 22 15.08 5.54 10.73
N SER A 23 15.08 6.78 10.24
CA SER A 23 14.22 7.84 10.79
C SER A 23 12.73 7.59 10.48
N TRP A 24 11.80 8.15 11.27
CA TRP A 24 10.36 7.94 11.01
C TRP A 24 9.91 8.50 9.64
N THR A 25 10.48 9.63 9.23
CA THR A 25 10.21 10.25 7.92
C THR A 25 10.66 9.35 6.77
N GLU A 26 11.85 8.76 6.90
CA GLU A 26 12.40 7.84 5.92
C GLU A 26 11.63 6.52 5.86
N PHE A 27 11.22 5.97 7.01
CA PHE A 27 10.33 4.81 7.08
C PHE A 27 9.03 5.02 6.29
N PHE A 28 8.36 6.16 6.51
CA PHE A 28 7.13 6.49 5.80
C PHE A 28 7.36 6.70 4.29
N ALA A 29 8.48 7.31 3.90
CA ALA A 29 8.87 7.44 2.50
C ALA A 29 9.09 6.07 1.84
N MET A 30 9.80 5.16 2.50
CA MET A 30 10.00 3.80 2.00
C MET A 30 8.70 3.01 1.88
N ARG A 31 7.79 3.15 2.84
CA ARG A 31 6.45 2.53 2.78
C ARG A 31 5.64 3.06 1.59
N LYS A 32 5.68 4.38 1.35
CA LYS A 32 5.05 5.00 0.17
C LYS A 32 5.65 4.47 -1.13
N ASN A 33 6.98 4.39 -1.19
CA ASN A 33 7.70 3.87 -2.35
C ASN A 33 7.37 2.40 -2.62
N LYS A 34 7.28 1.56 -1.59
CA LYS A 34 6.86 0.16 -1.73
C LYS A 34 5.48 0.06 -2.39
N LYS A 35 4.49 0.81 -1.90
CA LYS A 35 3.15 0.82 -2.48
C LYS A 35 3.09 1.43 -3.88
N LEU A 36 3.95 2.40 -4.17
CA LEU A 36 4.08 2.94 -5.52
C LEU A 36 4.61 1.86 -6.48
N VAL A 37 5.66 1.15 -6.09
CA VAL A 37 6.24 0.06 -6.88
C VAL A 37 5.22 -1.07 -7.13
N GLU A 38 4.46 -1.49 -6.12
CA GLU A 38 3.38 -2.47 -6.29
C GLU A 38 2.36 -2.04 -7.37
N ARG A 39 1.95 -0.76 -7.35
CA ARG A 39 0.99 -0.21 -8.32
C ARG A 39 1.59 -0.05 -9.72
N THR A 40 2.82 0.44 -9.82
CA THR A 40 3.46 0.69 -11.11
C THR A 40 3.85 -0.61 -11.79
N VAL A 41 4.39 -1.60 -11.04
CA VAL A 41 4.77 -2.90 -11.61
C VAL A 41 3.55 -3.68 -12.05
N GLY A 42 2.46 -3.66 -11.26
CA GLY A 42 1.19 -4.27 -11.68
C GLY A 42 0.62 -3.61 -12.94
N GLY A 43 0.58 -2.28 -12.99
CA GLY A 43 0.09 -1.54 -14.16
C GLY A 43 0.94 -1.77 -15.41
N LEU A 44 2.26 -1.68 -15.29
CA LEU A 44 3.19 -1.93 -16.40
C LEU A 44 3.14 -3.39 -16.85
N GLY A 45 3.03 -4.34 -15.92
CA GLY A 45 2.86 -5.75 -16.22
C GLY A 45 1.61 -5.98 -17.08
N GLY A 46 0.49 -5.36 -16.72
CA GLY A 46 -0.75 -5.46 -17.49
C GLY A 46 -0.66 -4.90 -18.91
N VAL A 47 -0.07 -3.71 -19.05
CA VAL A 47 0.16 -3.11 -20.38
C VAL A 47 1.08 -4.00 -21.21
N PHE A 48 2.15 -4.52 -20.60
CA PHE A 48 3.10 -5.39 -21.28
C PHE A 48 2.46 -6.70 -21.75
N GLY A 49 1.69 -7.39 -20.89
CA GLY A 49 1.03 -8.63 -21.27
C GLY A 49 -0.16 -8.45 -22.21
N LEU A 50 -0.83 -7.29 -22.19
CA LEU A 50 -1.83 -6.94 -23.19
C LEU A 50 -1.17 -6.72 -24.56
N SER A 51 -0.07 -5.97 -24.62
CA SER A 51 0.68 -5.72 -25.85
C SER A 51 1.22 -7.02 -26.45
N LEU A 52 1.82 -7.88 -25.62
CA LEU A 52 2.37 -9.16 -26.06
C LEU A 52 1.27 -10.15 -26.47
N GLY A 53 0.17 -10.20 -25.73
CA GLY A 53 -1.00 -11.02 -26.07
C GLY A 53 -1.64 -10.56 -27.38
N SER A 54 -1.86 -9.26 -27.53
CA SER A 54 -2.39 -8.67 -28.77
C SER A 54 -1.47 -8.96 -29.95
N TYR A 55 -0.15 -8.82 -29.77
CA TYR A 55 0.82 -9.16 -30.81
C TYR A 55 0.71 -10.63 -31.23
N TYR A 56 0.62 -11.55 -30.26
CA TYR A 56 0.47 -12.98 -30.55
C TYR A 56 -0.82 -13.27 -31.31
N PHE A 57 -1.96 -12.79 -30.82
CA PHE A 57 -3.26 -13.10 -31.43
C PHE A 57 -3.51 -12.38 -32.77
N LEU A 58 -2.86 -11.24 -33.02
CA LEU A 58 -3.04 -10.50 -34.29
C LEU A 58 -2.05 -10.91 -35.38
N PHE A 59 -0.81 -11.27 -35.03
CA PHE A 59 0.25 -11.49 -36.02
C PHE A 59 0.77 -12.94 -36.08
N VAL A 60 0.64 -13.71 -35.00
CA VAL A 60 1.23 -15.05 -34.90
C VAL A 60 0.17 -16.14 -34.97
N ALA A 61 -1.00 -15.91 -34.37
CA ALA A 61 -2.11 -16.85 -34.45
C ALA A 61 -2.70 -16.87 -35.85
N GLU A 62 -2.84 -18.06 -36.42
CA GLU A 62 -3.52 -18.24 -37.70
C GLU A 62 -5.02 -17.96 -37.52
N PHE A 63 -5.54 -16.98 -38.26
CA PHE A 63 -6.94 -16.59 -38.22
C PHE A 63 -7.67 -17.22 -39.41
N ASP A 64 -8.47 -18.27 -39.16
CA ASP A 64 -9.40 -18.82 -40.15
C ASP A 64 -10.78 -18.16 -39.96
N PRO A 65 -11.24 -17.29 -40.89
CA PRO A 65 -12.51 -16.57 -40.76
C PRO A 65 -13.75 -17.47 -40.76
N PHE A 66 -13.63 -18.72 -41.21
CA PHE A 66 -14.77 -19.63 -41.35
C PHE A 66 -14.94 -20.58 -40.16
N GLN A 67 -13.95 -20.67 -39.27
CA GLN A 67 -14.07 -21.46 -38.05
C GLN A 67 -14.69 -20.66 -36.93
N GLN A 68 -15.93 -21.01 -36.59
CA GLN A 68 -16.58 -20.49 -35.39
C GLN A 68 -16.02 -21.17 -34.15
N ILE A 69 -15.49 -20.37 -33.22
CA ILE A 69 -15.04 -20.83 -31.91
C ILE A 69 -16.17 -20.55 -30.93
N TRP A 70 -16.72 -21.61 -30.32
CA TRP A 70 -17.90 -21.55 -29.43
C TRP A 70 -19.16 -20.92 -30.06
N GLY A 71 -19.32 -21.05 -31.38
CA GLY A 71 -20.44 -20.44 -32.12
C GLY A 71 -20.35 -18.93 -32.26
N LEU A 72 -19.22 -18.34 -31.87
CA LEU A 72 -18.91 -16.92 -32.05
C LEU A 72 -17.94 -16.74 -33.23
N ASP A 73 -17.95 -15.54 -33.82
CA ASP A 73 -16.93 -15.12 -34.77
C ASP A 73 -15.54 -15.18 -34.10
N PRO A 74 -14.52 -15.81 -34.70
CA PRO A 74 -13.20 -16.01 -34.11
C PRO A 74 -12.54 -14.72 -33.57
N SER A 75 -12.90 -13.54 -34.06
CA SER A 75 -12.40 -12.25 -33.55
C SER A 75 -12.63 -12.06 -32.04
N MET A 76 -13.80 -12.45 -31.53
CA MET A 76 -14.19 -12.27 -30.13
C MET A 76 -13.35 -13.09 -29.13
N PRO A 77 -13.19 -14.41 -29.28
CA PRO A 77 -12.35 -15.21 -28.39
C PRO A 77 -10.87 -14.83 -28.46
N TYR A 78 -10.35 -14.38 -29.61
CA TYR A 78 -8.97 -13.87 -29.68
C TYR A 78 -8.79 -12.56 -28.92
N MET A 79 -9.74 -11.63 -29.03
CA MET A 79 -9.72 -10.40 -28.22
C MET A 79 -9.80 -10.74 -26.73
N LEU A 80 -10.71 -11.62 -26.33
CA LEU A 80 -10.82 -12.09 -24.94
C LEU A 80 -9.52 -12.76 -24.46
N GLY A 81 -8.89 -13.55 -25.33
CA GLY A 81 -7.58 -14.14 -25.10
C GLY A 81 -6.53 -13.06 -24.81
N ALA A 82 -6.40 -12.05 -25.66
CA ALA A 82 -5.48 -10.93 -25.47
C ALA A 82 -5.77 -10.14 -24.18
N PHE A 83 -7.04 -9.89 -23.86
CA PHE A 83 -7.41 -9.24 -22.60
C PHE A 83 -7.05 -10.10 -21.39
N SER A 84 -7.24 -11.42 -21.47
CA SER A 84 -6.93 -12.33 -20.38
C SER A 84 -5.43 -12.32 -20.05
N THR A 85 -4.55 -12.25 -21.06
CA THR A 85 -3.10 -12.16 -20.84
C THR A 85 -2.71 -10.84 -20.18
N GLY A 86 -3.37 -9.74 -20.52
CA GLY A 86 -3.21 -8.45 -19.83
C GLY A 86 -3.58 -8.51 -18.35
N ILE A 87 -4.70 -9.15 -18.00
CA ILE A 87 -5.12 -9.30 -16.60
C ILE A 87 -4.14 -10.21 -15.84
N VAL A 88 -3.79 -11.36 -16.40
CA VAL A 88 -2.89 -12.33 -15.77
C VAL A 88 -1.52 -11.72 -15.51
N SER A 89 -0.97 -10.99 -16.49
CA SER A 89 0.32 -10.31 -16.33
C SER A 89 0.28 -9.17 -15.31
N ALA A 90 -0.83 -8.42 -15.21
CA ALA A 90 -0.99 -7.39 -14.19
C ALA A 90 -0.97 -7.98 -12.77
N VAL A 91 -1.71 -9.08 -12.57
CA VAL A 91 -1.74 -9.81 -11.29
C VAL A 91 -0.36 -10.37 -10.97
N ALA A 92 0.27 -11.07 -11.92
CA ALA A 92 1.62 -11.61 -11.76
C ALA A 92 2.65 -10.53 -11.40
N GLY A 93 2.59 -9.37 -12.08
CA GLY A 93 3.42 -8.21 -11.77
C GLY A 93 3.20 -7.70 -10.35
N SER A 94 1.95 -7.54 -9.92
CA SER A 94 1.62 -7.06 -8.56
C SER A 94 2.11 -8.02 -7.46
N LEU A 95 2.02 -9.34 -7.68
CA LEU A 95 2.48 -10.36 -6.75
C LEU A 95 4.02 -10.38 -6.62
N GLY A 96 4.73 -10.20 -7.74
CA GLY A 96 6.19 -10.15 -7.77
C GLY A 96 6.79 -8.80 -7.33
N ALA A 97 5.98 -7.73 -7.26
CA ALA A 97 6.49 -6.38 -7.03
C ALA A 97 7.15 -6.17 -5.67
N ASN A 98 6.65 -6.82 -4.61
CA ASN A 98 7.26 -6.72 -3.27
C ASN A 98 8.65 -7.37 -3.24
N GLN A 99 8.83 -8.45 -4.00
CA GLN A 99 10.07 -9.20 -4.10
C GLN A 99 11.08 -8.39 -4.92
N LEU A 100 10.63 -7.81 -6.04
CA LEU A 100 11.43 -6.87 -6.82
C LEU A 100 11.89 -5.68 -5.97
N TRP A 101 11.00 -5.06 -5.20
CA TRP A 101 11.35 -3.95 -4.31
C TRP A 101 12.37 -4.34 -3.24
N ARG A 102 12.28 -5.55 -2.68
CA ARG A 102 13.26 -6.08 -1.72
C ARG A 102 14.62 -6.34 -2.40
N LEU A 103 14.64 -6.88 -3.61
CA LEU A 103 15.88 -7.15 -4.34
C LEU A 103 16.63 -5.85 -4.73
N MET A 104 15.91 -4.77 -5.03
CA MET A 104 16.50 -3.48 -5.39
C MET A 104 17.12 -2.71 -4.21
N ARG A 105 17.02 -3.20 -2.98
CA ARG A 105 17.47 -2.47 -1.77
C ARG A 105 18.48 -3.24 -0.95
N ASN A 106 19.30 -2.48 -0.23
CA ASN A 106 20.33 -3.03 0.65
C ASN A 106 19.70 -3.87 1.79
N PRO A 107 20.24 -5.06 2.08
CA PRO A 107 19.66 -5.97 3.08
C PRO A 107 19.72 -5.40 4.50
N SER A 108 20.70 -4.56 4.82
CA SER A 108 20.81 -3.85 6.10
C SER A 108 19.63 -2.88 6.32
N MET A 109 19.31 -2.09 5.29
CA MET A 109 18.18 -1.16 5.30
C MET A 109 16.85 -1.90 5.41
N LEU A 110 16.70 -3.04 4.74
CA LEU A 110 15.50 -3.88 4.82
C LEU A 110 15.27 -4.40 6.25
N ARG A 111 16.32 -4.90 6.91
CA ARG A 111 16.21 -5.35 8.31
C ARG A 111 15.75 -4.23 9.24
N ALA A 112 16.32 -3.04 9.09
CA ALA A 112 15.91 -1.87 9.86
C ALA A 112 14.48 -1.41 9.54
N PHE A 113 14.05 -1.53 8.28
CA PHE A 113 12.68 -1.26 7.85
C PHE A 113 11.70 -2.25 8.49
N ASP A 114 11.98 -3.55 8.44
CA ASP A 114 11.12 -4.60 9.01
C ASP A 114 10.99 -4.44 10.54
N LEU A 115 12.05 -4.04 11.25
CA LEU A 115 12.00 -3.71 12.69
C LEU A 115 11.11 -2.49 12.97
N LYS A 116 11.27 -1.41 12.21
CA LYS A 116 10.42 -0.21 12.29
C LYS A 116 8.97 -0.50 11.94
N GLU A 117 8.71 -1.39 10.99
CA GLU A 117 7.37 -1.80 10.60
C GLU A 117 6.67 -2.53 11.75
N LYS A 118 7.37 -3.42 12.45
CA LYS A 118 6.86 -4.06 13.67
C LYS A 118 6.55 -3.05 14.77
N GLU A 119 7.45 -2.10 15.02
CA GLU A 119 7.23 -1.03 16.01
C GLU A 119 6.01 -0.17 15.64
N PHE A 120 5.89 0.18 14.35
CA PHE A 120 4.75 0.92 13.84
C PHE A 120 3.44 0.15 13.99
N HIS A 121 3.44 -1.14 13.70
CA HIS A 121 2.29 -2.01 13.89
C HIS A 121 1.85 -2.04 15.36
N GLN A 122 2.78 -2.20 16.30
CA GLN A 122 2.48 -2.14 17.75
C GLN A 122 1.86 -0.80 18.16
N ARG A 123 2.32 0.33 17.58
CA ARG A 123 1.74 1.65 17.84
C ARG A 123 0.31 1.77 17.30
N ILE A 124 0.02 1.19 16.13
CA ILE A 124 -1.35 1.11 15.58
C ILE A 124 -2.24 0.28 16.50
N LEU A 125 -1.79 -0.91 16.91
CA LEU A 125 -2.54 -1.81 17.78
C LEU A 125 -2.92 -1.17 19.12
N ARG A 126 -2.09 -0.24 19.64
CA ARG A 126 -2.39 0.49 20.88
C ARG A 126 -3.49 1.54 20.72
N HIS A 127 -3.62 2.14 19.55
CA HIS A 127 -4.53 3.27 19.30
C HIS A 127 -5.80 2.86 18.55
N ARG A 128 -5.86 1.63 18.03
CA ARG A 128 -7.06 1.11 17.38
C ARG A 128 -8.17 0.83 18.40
N PRO A 129 -9.45 0.88 18.00
CA PRO A 129 -10.55 0.37 18.79
C PRO A 129 -10.37 -1.13 19.02
N LYS A 130 -10.56 -1.62 20.25
CA LYS A 130 -10.50 -3.05 20.56
C LYS A 130 -11.68 -3.82 19.99
N GLU A 131 -12.82 -3.14 19.93
CA GLU A 131 -14.09 -3.70 19.47
C GLU A 131 -14.44 -3.02 18.16
N LEU A 132 -14.63 -3.84 17.13
CA LEU A 132 -15.25 -3.41 15.90
C LEU A 132 -16.76 -3.65 16.05
N PRO A 133 -17.62 -2.63 15.90
CA PRO A 133 -19.02 -2.91 15.69
C PRO A 133 -19.12 -3.73 14.40
N LEU A 134 -19.50 -5.00 14.53
CA LEU A 134 -19.76 -5.91 13.41
C LEU A 134 -20.79 -5.22 12.50
N PHE A 135 -20.31 -4.76 11.35
CA PHE A 135 -21.12 -4.18 10.27
C PHE A 135 -22.18 -3.18 10.75
N THR A 136 -21.77 -1.97 11.16
CA THR A 136 -22.77 -0.89 11.20
C THR A 136 -23.00 -0.41 9.77
N THR A 137 -24.13 -0.81 9.22
CA THR A 137 -24.82 -0.12 8.13
C THR A 137 -24.76 1.39 8.38
N ALA A 138 -24.60 2.15 7.30
CA ALA A 138 -24.58 3.61 7.30
C ALA A 138 -25.86 4.19 7.91
N SER A 139 -25.96 4.18 9.22
CA SER A 139 -27.05 4.76 9.97
C SER A 139 -26.69 6.23 10.18
N PRO A 140 -27.59 7.19 9.82
CA PRO A 140 -27.34 8.61 9.97
C PRO A 140 -27.04 9.05 11.41
N THR A 141 -27.36 8.20 12.39
CA THR A 141 -27.26 8.47 13.83
C THR A 141 -26.18 7.64 14.56
N ARG A 142 -25.50 6.68 13.90
CA ARG A 142 -24.39 5.91 14.51
C ARG A 142 -23.01 6.38 14.02
N PRO A 143 -21.95 6.19 14.84
CA PRO A 143 -20.59 6.46 14.41
C PRO A 143 -20.27 5.67 13.12
N PRO A 144 -19.73 6.33 12.09
CA PRO A 144 -19.38 5.67 10.84
C PRO A 144 -18.29 4.62 11.08
N THR A 145 -18.30 3.56 10.26
CA THR A 145 -17.25 2.53 10.18
C THR A 145 -15.87 3.17 10.33
N PRO A 146 -14.97 2.62 11.17
CA PRO A 146 -13.68 3.23 11.40
C PRO A 146 -12.93 3.33 10.07
N PRO A 147 -12.56 4.55 9.61
CA PRO A 147 -12.21 4.79 8.21
C PRO A 147 -10.91 4.10 7.76
N ASP A 148 -10.11 3.57 8.69
CA ASP A 148 -8.88 2.82 8.42
C ASP A 148 -8.49 1.99 9.66
N TYR A 149 -8.97 0.75 9.81
CA TYR A 149 -8.71 -0.07 11.01
C TYR A 149 -7.23 -0.48 11.16
N TYR A 150 -6.58 -0.84 10.04
CA TYR A 150 -5.17 -1.28 10.02
C TYR A 150 -4.17 -0.16 9.70
N GLY A 151 -4.64 1.08 9.52
CA GLY A 151 -3.77 2.20 9.17
C GLY A 151 -3.04 2.00 7.84
N GLU A 152 -3.69 1.36 6.86
CA GLU A 152 -3.07 1.03 5.56
C GLU A 152 -2.57 2.29 4.84
N HIS A 153 -3.37 3.36 4.87
CA HIS A 153 -3.15 4.64 4.18
C HIS A 153 -2.23 5.63 4.92
N ILE A 154 -1.45 5.18 5.90
CA ILE A 154 -0.53 6.04 6.67
C ILE A 154 0.85 6.07 5.99
N TYR A 155 1.09 7.12 5.19
CA TYR A 155 2.35 7.34 4.46
C TYR A 155 3.14 8.57 4.93
N SER A 156 2.70 9.22 6.00
CA SER A 156 3.39 10.40 6.54
C SER A 156 3.10 10.57 8.03
N PHE A 157 3.95 11.35 8.70
CA PHE A 157 3.77 11.65 10.12
C PHE A 157 2.52 12.50 10.41
N SER A 158 2.17 13.42 9.51
CA SER A 158 0.93 14.20 9.60
C SER A 158 -0.30 13.30 9.39
N GLY A 159 -0.21 12.34 8.47
CA GLY A 159 -1.21 11.30 8.26
C GLY A 159 -1.43 10.46 9.52
N TYR A 160 -0.34 10.04 10.18
CA TYR A 160 -0.41 9.31 11.44
C TYR A 160 -1.13 10.09 12.56
N ARG A 161 -0.80 11.38 12.73
CA ARG A 161 -1.49 12.25 13.70
C ARG A 161 -2.98 12.41 13.38
N LYS A 162 -3.32 12.60 12.10
CA LYS A 162 -4.72 12.69 11.64
C LYS A 162 -5.46 11.40 11.93
N TRP A 163 -4.83 10.25 11.67
CA TRP A 163 -5.37 8.94 11.96
C TRP A 163 -5.65 8.74 13.46
N ILE A 164 -4.71 9.08 14.35
CA ILE A 164 -4.96 9.00 15.82
C ILE A 164 -6.19 9.83 16.22
N ARG A 165 -6.31 11.06 15.71
CA ARG A 165 -7.47 11.91 16.02
C ARG A 165 -8.78 11.28 15.55
N ARG A 166 -8.79 10.65 14.37
CA ARG A 166 -9.95 9.91 13.86
C ARG A 166 -10.30 8.72 14.74
N GLN A 167 -9.31 7.93 15.17
CA GLN A 167 -9.54 6.81 16.09
C GLN A 167 -10.11 7.26 17.43
N ARG A 168 -9.60 8.36 18.00
CA ARG A 168 -10.14 8.93 19.25
C ARG A 168 -11.59 9.37 19.12
N LYS A 169 -11.94 10.06 18.03
CA LYS A 169 -13.33 10.48 17.75
C LYS A 169 -14.25 9.28 17.62
N PHE A 170 -13.80 8.23 16.93
CA PHE A 170 -14.56 7.00 16.78
C PHE A 170 -14.77 6.29 18.13
N ILE A 171 -13.71 6.13 18.93
CA ILE A 171 -13.81 5.50 20.27
C ILE A 171 -14.77 6.27 21.17
N ALA A 172 -14.70 7.60 21.18
CA ALA A 172 -15.61 8.44 21.97
C ALA A 172 -17.07 8.26 21.53
N ALA A 173 -17.33 8.32 20.22
CA ALA A 173 -18.68 8.16 19.69
C ALA A 173 -19.25 6.75 19.93
N THR A 174 -18.42 5.70 19.86
CA THR A 174 -18.84 4.33 20.20
C THR A 174 -19.19 4.21 21.69
N ALA A 175 -18.42 4.84 22.58
CA ALA A 175 -18.68 4.82 24.02
C ALA A 175 -20.01 5.50 24.40
N GLU A 176 -20.39 6.58 23.70
CA GLU A 176 -21.69 7.25 23.90
C GLU A 176 -22.89 6.39 23.46
N SER A 177 -22.69 5.51 22.46
CA SER A 177 -23.76 4.71 21.86
C SER A 177 -24.09 3.40 22.58
N SER A 178 -23.29 2.97 23.56
CA SER A 178 -23.56 1.73 24.32
C SER A 178 -24.48 2.03 25.51
N PRO A 179 -25.75 1.56 25.52
CA PRO A 179 -26.58 1.64 26.72
C PRO A 179 -25.94 0.81 27.86
N LYS A 180 -26.03 1.33 29.09
CA LYS A 180 -25.58 0.66 30.32
C LYS A 180 -26.50 -0.50 30.70
#